data_AF-A0A3E4TMI6-F1
#
_entry.id   AF-A0A3E4TMI6-F1
#
_cell.length_a   1.000
_cell.length_b   1.000
_cell.length_c   1.000
_cell.angle_alpha   90.00
_cell.angle_beta   90.00
_cell.angle_gamma   90.00
#
_symmetry.space_group_name_H-M   'P 1'
#
loop_
_entity.id
_entity.type
_entity.pdbx_description
1 polymer ?
#
loop_
_entity_poly.entity_id
_entity_poly.type
_entity_poly.pdbx_seq_one_letter_code
_entity_poly.pdbx_strand_id
1 'polypeptide(L)'
;MNTVVRIKKRHALVGLMVGCSVAGFLFGFTAHAETVNGNTSYQVGESIQVETGLEDGYSTMDFTCLDTNYKGGYLFVSDDVIPYTLSSRYGSSDNDYTNSDARIWLNQYFADTLSVAQDILPVKLEETEDSISDRVFCLSIDEVKKNSYKAIARKTWSPQRGMRYYWTRSKRENTANQAYMVQYNGHIASSRVSLSEAGLRPAFVLGRPDEDVSQGKIWYEGDTQEREIHGKNYMFRCIDPNYCDAGGNRVGALFLCDSIIGGNECVFDKNHNNWGASDLRKWLNEELEDTEEIADTVTTVGYTYAGKSSDYLVSDRKFTKRRQTSASVEDKMFCLSLEEALRYANRLWKLNGSESDNFNLAGSHTMGYWLRTPAARDGNLCYAVTYDGRVAPEQVNNNKIGIRPVFVAIQE
;
A
#
# COMPACT_ATOMS: atom_id res chain seq x y z
N MET A 1 28.02 25.71 17.54
CA MET A 1 27.37 25.59 16.22
C MET A 1 26.17 26.52 16.26
N ASN A 2 26.10 27.50 15.38
CA ASN A 2 24.90 28.35 15.27
C ASN A 2 23.86 27.55 14.49
N THR A 3 22.79 27.14 15.16
CA THR A 3 21.64 26.49 14.52
C THR A 3 20.89 27.54 13.70
N VAL A 4 20.83 27.37 12.39
CA VAL A 4 20.00 28.19 11.50
C VAL A 4 18.71 27.42 11.26
N VAL A 5 17.58 27.97 11.72
CA VAL A 5 16.24 27.42 11.48
C VAL A 5 15.60 28.22 10.35
N ARG A 6 15.20 27.55 9.25
CA ARG A 6 14.55 28.19 8.10
C ARG A 6 13.07 27.86 8.03
N ILE A 7 12.24 28.85 7.69
CA ILE A 7 10.79 28.73 7.51
C ILE A 7 10.45 29.13 6.06
N LYS A 8 9.78 28.25 5.29
CA LYS A 8 9.35 28.56 3.91
C LYS A 8 8.11 29.45 3.90
N LYS A 9 8.14 30.46 3.02
CA LYS A 9 7.17 31.58 2.90
C LYS A 9 5.71 31.18 2.63
N ARG A 10 5.41 30.00 2.07
CA ARG A 10 4.01 29.56 1.83
C ARG A 10 3.23 29.34 3.13
N HIS A 11 3.92 29.15 4.25
CA HIS A 11 3.32 28.89 5.57
C HIS A 11 3.40 30.07 6.54
N ALA A 12 3.96 31.21 6.10
CA ALA A 12 4.07 32.41 6.92
C ALA A 12 2.72 33.11 7.19
N LEU A 13 1.64 32.73 6.49
CA LEU A 13 0.35 33.44 6.60
C LEU A 13 -0.49 33.04 7.82
N VAL A 14 -0.20 31.91 8.50
CA VAL A 14 -0.97 31.46 9.67
C VAL A 14 -0.25 31.82 10.98
N GLY A 15 1.08 31.92 10.99
CA GLY A 15 1.88 32.20 12.19
C GLY A 15 1.86 33.66 12.70
N LEU A 16 1.19 34.58 12.01
CA LEU A 16 1.14 36.01 12.38
C LEU A 16 -0.13 36.40 13.17
N MET A 17 -1.02 35.44 13.49
CA MET A 17 -2.24 35.65 14.29
C MET A 17 -2.26 34.91 15.63
N VAL A 18 -1.10 34.78 16.30
CA VAL A 18 -1.06 34.54 17.76
C VAL A 18 -0.04 35.49 18.38
N GLY A 19 -0.35 36.79 18.29
CA GLY A 19 0.40 37.85 18.95
C GLY A 19 -0.50 38.58 19.95
N CYS A 20 -0.19 38.37 21.23
CA CYS A 20 -0.28 39.32 22.35
C CYS A 20 -0.98 38.79 23.60
N SER A 21 -0.24 37.98 24.39
CA SER A 21 -0.42 37.92 25.84
C SER A 21 0.88 38.33 26.52
N VAL A 22 0.80 39.47 27.21
CA VAL A 22 1.83 40.19 27.95
C VAL A 22 2.64 39.30 28.90
N ALA A 23 3.93 39.04 28.61
CA ALA A 23 5.03 38.88 29.58
C ALA A 23 6.33 38.49 28.83
N GLY A 24 7.27 39.43 28.67
CA GLY A 24 8.57 39.09 28.06
C GLY A 24 9.42 40.25 27.56
N PHE A 25 9.16 41.50 27.98
CA PHE A 25 10.16 42.57 27.86
C PHE A 25 11.22 42.34 28.95
N LEU A 26 12.35 41.68 28.65
CA LEU A 26 13.64 41.95 29.36
C LEU A 26 14.91 41.20 28.91
N PHE A 27 14.92 40.32 27.92
CA PHE A 27 16.21 39.83 27.39
C PHE A 27 16.26 39.90 25.88
N GLY A 28 17.19 40.72 25.38
CA GLY A 28 17.44 40.92 23.95
C GLY A 28 17.92 39.63 23.31
N PHE A 29 17.01 38.96 22.60
CA PHE A 29 17.34 38.06 21.50
C PHE A 29 16.70 38.65 20.26
N THR A 30 17.50 39.32 19.43
CA THR A 30 17.10 39.65 18.07
C THR A 30 17.05 38.36 17.27
N ALA A 31 15.86 37.76 17.15
CA ALA A 31 15.60 36.72 16.16
C ALA A 31 15.59 37.38 14.78
N HIS A 32 16.67 37.25 14.02
CA HIS A 32 16.65 37.56 12.59
C HIS A 32 15.90 36.44 11.87
N ALA A 33 14.60 36.65 11.63
CA ALA A 33 13.85 35.88 10.66
C ALA A 33 14.28 36.34 9.26
N GLU A 34 15.16 35.58 8.63
CA GLU A 34 15.58 35.82 7.25
C GLU A 34 14.55 35.20 6.31
N THR A 35 13.75 36.04 5.65
CA THR A 35 12.85 35.62 4.56
C THR A 35 13.68 35.27 3.32
N VAL A 36 13.75 34.00 2.95
CA VAL A 36 14.56 33.57 1.79
C VAL A 36 13.68 33.32 0.55
N ASN A 37 13.99 34.05 -0.52
CA ASN A 37 13.53 33.83 -1.89
C ASN A 37 14.36 32.70 -2.54
N GLY A 38 13.74 31.97 -3.48
CA GLY A 38 14.18 30.71 -4.07
C GLY A 38 15.63 30.63 -4.58
N ASN A 39 16.45 29.85 -3.87
CA ASN A 39 17.50 28.92 -4.37
C ASN A 39 18.33 28.43 -3.16
N THR A 40 17.75 27.66 -2.26
CA THR A 40 18.48 27.19 -1.06
C THR A 40 18.81 25.72 -1.17
N SER A 41 20.08 25.43 -1.45
CA SER A 41 20.67 24.13 -1.16
C SER A 41 20.79 23.96 0.36
N TYR A 42 20.30 22.84 0.88
CA TYR A 42 20.48 22.47 2.29
C TYR A 42 21.88 21.92 2.53
N GLN A 43 22.37 22.08 3.76
CA GLN A 43 23.66 21.51 4.20
C GLN A 43 23.45 20.43 5.26
N VAL A 44 24.39 19.47 5.34
CA VAL A 44 24.36 18.45 6.39
C VAL A 44 24.43 19.12 7.77
N GLY A 45 23.51 18.72 8.66
CA GLY A 45 23.36 19.29 10.00
C GLY A 45 22.48 20.54 10.07
N GLU A 46 21.98 21.05 8.93
CA GLU A 46 20.94 22.08 8.91
C GLU A 46 19.59 21.49 9.35
N SER A 47 18.85 22.21 10.18
CA SER A 47 17.55 21.78 10.67
C SER A 47 16.42 22.63 10.11
N ILE A 48 15.31 21.98 9.78
CA ILE A 48 14.05 22.61 9.40
C ILE A 48 12.98 22.27 10.42
N GLN A 49 12.03 23.17 10.60
CA GLN A 49 10.88 22.95 11.45
C GLN A 49 9.67 22.57 10.57
N VAL A 50 8.97 21.49 10.94
CA VAL A 50 7.89 20.90 10.16
C VAL A 50 6.66 20.69 11.06
N GLU A 51 5.50 21.14 10.61
CA GLU A 51 4.22 20.82 11.29
C GLU A 51 3.83 19.39 10.94
N THR A 52 3.33 18.61 11.90
CA THR A 52 3.16 17.15 11.71
C THR A 52 1.73 16.63 11.92
N GLY A 53 0.78 17.50 12.24
CA GLY A 53 -0.61 17.13 12.54
C GLY A 53 -0.79 16.27 13.81
N LEU A 54 0.28 16.00 14.56
CA LEU A 54 0.23 15.25 15.81
C LEU A 54 -0.06 16.17 17.02
N GLU A 55 -0.56 15.56 18.10
CA GLU A 55 -0.84 16.25 19.38
C GLU A 55 0.32 16.09 20.38
N ASP A 56 0.08 16.39 21.66
CA ASP A 56 1.00 16.09 22.78
C ASP A 56 2.43 16.63 22.62
N GLY A 57 2.57 17.82 22.03
CA GLY A 57 3.87 18.47 21.83
C GLY A 57 4.61 18.05 20.56
N TYR A 58 3.99 17.22 19.72
CA TYR A 58 4.53 16.81 18.42
C TYR A 58 3.92 17.58 17.25
N SER A 59 3.04 18.56 17.49
CA SER A 59 2.40 19.38 16.44
C SER A 59 3.41 20.03 15.50
N THR A 60 4.61 20.29 16.02
CA THR A 60 5.75 20.82 15.29
C THR A 60 7.00 20.08 15.71
N MET A 61 7.79 19.60 14.76
CA MET A 61 9.02 18.84 15.00
C MET A 61 10.19 19.41 14.19
N ASP A 62 11.39 19.30 14.75
CA ASP A 62 12.61 19.63 14.02
C ASP A 62 13.13 18.40 13.25
N PHE A 63 13.61 18.64 12.04
CA PHE A 63 14.20 17.63 11.17
C PHE A 63 15.58 18.10 10.71
N THR A 64 16.60 17.27 10.88
CA THR A 64 17.99 17.60 10.53
C THR A 64 18.43 16.89 9.25
N CYS A 65 19.06 17.62 8.34
CA CYS A 65 19.60 17.11 7.09
C CYS A 65 20.79 16.16 7.35
N LEU A 66 20.68 14.91 6.89
CA LEU A 66 21.73 13.89 6.98
C LEU A 66 22.60 13.81 5.73
N ASP A 67 22.00 14.03 4.57
CA ASP A 67 22.67 13.90 3.26
C ASP A 67 22.02 14.85 2.25
N THR A 68 22.83 15.46 1.40
CA THR A 68 22.41 16.46 0.41
C THR A 68 22.21 15.88 -0.99
N ASN A 69 22.47 14.59 -1.17
CA ASN A 69 22.35 13.88 -2.43
C ASN A 69 21.87 12.43 -2.23
N TYR A 70 20.91 12.24 -1.32
CA TYR A 70 20.32 10.94 -1.09
C TYR A 70 19.22 10.69 -2.11
N LYS A 71 19.48 9.74 -3.03
CA LYS A 71 18.53 9.32 -4.07
C LYS A 71 17.88 10.50 -4.82
N GLY A 72 18.68 11.50 -5.17
CA GLY A 72 18.25 12.68 -5.92
C GLY A 72 17.93 13.92 -5.06
N GLY A 73 17.68 13.76 -3.76
CA GLY A 73 17.26 14.87 -2.89
C GLY A 73 18.04 15.04 -1.59
N TYR A 74 17.44 15.80 -0.67
CA TYR A 74 17.98 16.09 0.66
C TYR A 74 17.32 15.18 1.70
N LEU A 75 18.08 14.26 2.31
CA LEU A 75 17.57 13.37 3.35
C LEU A 75 17.50 14.12 4.67
N PHE A 76 16.32 14.16 5.26
CA PHE A 76 16.04 14.70 6.59
C PHE A 76 15.59 13.59 7.53
N VAL A 77 15.96 13.68 8.80
CA VAL A 77 15.46 12.79 9.87
C VAL A 77 14.96 13.63 11.04
N SER A 78 13.88 13.21 11.68
CA SER A 78 13.35 13.90 12.85
C SER A 78 14.39 13.92 13.98
N ASP A 79 14.44 15.00 14.75
CA ASP A 79 15.31 15.09 15.92
C ASP A 79 14.79 14.27 17.09
N ASP A 80 13.47 14.14 17.19
CA ASP A 80 12.76 13.39 18.23
C ASP A 80 12.21 12.05 17.74
N VAL A 81 11.99 11.15 18.69
CA VAL A 81 11.29 9.88 18.49
C VAL A 81 9.82 10.09 18.81
N ILE A 82 8.94 9.74 17.86
CA ILE A 82 7.49 9.74 18.07
C ILE A 82 7.13 8.45 18.83
N PRO A 83 6.55 8.54 20.04
CA PRO A 83 6.22 7.37 20.83
C PRO A 83 5.14 6.52 20.17
N TYR A 84 5.13 5.23 20.49
CA TYR A 84 4.10 4.28 20.00
C TYR A 84 2.66 4.78 20.24
N THR A 85 2.40 5.50 21.32
CA THR A 85 1.06 6.02 21.66
C THR A 85 0.53 7.08 20.70
N LEU A 86 1.40 7.76 19.97
CA LEU A 86 1.05 8.77 18.97
C LEU A 86 1.31 8.28 17.54
N SER A 87 1.79 7.05 17.39
CA SER A 87 2.19 6.48 16.11
C SER A 87 1.79 5.01 16.04
N SER A 88 2.67 4.18 15.49
CA SER A 88 2.45 2.76 15.30
C SER A 88 3.66 1.96 15.78
N ARG A 89 3.44 0.67 16.04
CA ARG A 89 4.52 -0.28 16.30
C ARG A 89 5.19 -0.63 14.96
N TYR A 90 6.25 -1.44 15.00
CA TYR A 90 6.80 -1.96 13.75
C TYR A 90 5.79 -2.86 13.03
N GLY A 91 5.31 -3.90 13.72
CA GLY A 91 4.35 -4.85 13.18
C GLY A 91 3.79 -5.76 14.27
N SER A 92 2.72 -6.49 13.96
CA SER A 92 2.06 -7.40 14.90
C SER A 92 2.87 -8.69 15.13
N SER A 93 3.35 -9.32 14.05
CA SER A 93 4.06 -10.61 14.10
C SER A 93 5.15 -10.80 13.05
N ASP A 94 5.16 -10.02 11.97
CA ASP A 94 6.09 -10.12 10.85
C ASP A 94 7.11 -8.96 10.85
N ASN A 95 8.34 -9.24 10.44
CA ASN A 95 9.41 -8.26 10.30
C ASN A 95 9.65 -7.76 8.86
N ASP A 96 8.78 -8.11 7.92
CA ASP A 96 8.73 -7.47 6.61
C ASP A 96 8.32 -6.00 6.71
N TYR A 97 9.21 -5.10 6.29
CA TYR A 97 8.94 -3.66 6.29
C TYR A 97 7.87 -3.27 5.28
N THR A 98 7.77 -3.99 4.15
CA THR A 98 6.82 -3.73 3.06
C THR A 98 5.39 -3.63 3.60
N ASN A 99 5.02 -4.59 4.46
CA ASN A 99 3.68 -4.71 5.03
C ASN A 99 3.61 -4.28 6.51
N SER A 100 4.60 -3.52 6.99
CA SER A 100 4.71 -3.16 8.39
C SER A 100 3.71 -2.09 8.81
N ASP A 101 3.18 -2.22 10.03
CA ASP A 101 2.28 -1.22 10.65
C ASP A 101 2.97 0.16 10.70
N ALA A 102 4.31 0.20 10.83
CA ALA A 102 5.11 1.42 10.82
C ALA A 102 5.11 2.11 9.46
N ARG A 103 5.40 1.37 8.38
CA ARG A 103 5.45 1.94 7.03
C ARG A 103 4.08 2.41 6.56
N ILE A 104 3.04 1.63 6.86
CA ILE A 104 1.64 1.99 6.59
C ILE A 104 1.30 3.31 7.29
N TRP A 105 1.59 3.40 8.59
CA TRP A 105 1.33 4.62 9.35
C TRP A 105 2.07 5.85 8.78
N LEU A 106 3.36 5.69 8.48
CA LEU A 106 4.20 6.77 7.95
C LEU A 106 3.70 7.32 6.61
N ASN A 107 3.28 6.46 5.69
CA ASN A 107 2.86 6.90 4.36
C ASN A 107 1.37 7.27 4.28
N GLN A 108 0.48 6.54 4.95
CA GLN A 108 -0.97 6.78 4.84
C GLN A 108 -1.49 7.88 5.77
N TYR A 109 -0.90 8.02 6.97
CA TYR A 109 -1.46 8.89 8.01
C TYR A 109 -0.56 10.07 8.34
N PHE A 110 0.75 9.92 8.20
CA PHE A 110 1.72 10.93 8.63
C PHE A 110 2.27 11.77 7.48
N ALA A 111 2.53 11.19 6.30
CA ALA A 111 3.16 11.91 5.20
C ALA A 111 2.37 13.16 4.76
N ASP A 112 1.04 13.04 4.65
CA ASP A 112 0.16 14.11 4.18
C ASP A 112 -0.13 15.18 5.23
N THR A 113 0.14 14.92 6.50
CA THR A 113 -0.02 15.91 7.57
C THR A 113 1.18 16.84 7.69
N LEU A 114 2.29 16.52 7.00
CA LEU A 114 3.50 17.33 7.06
C LEU A 114 3.31 18.65 6.32
N SER A 115 3.73 19.76 6.91
CA SER A 115 3.75 21.06 6.21
C SER A 115 4.62 21.05 4.94
N VAL A 116 5.53 20.09 4.81
CA VAL A 116 6.39 19.89 3.62
C VAL A 116 5.87 18.81 2.67
N ALA A 117 4.69 18.24 2.90
CA ALA A 117 4.14 17.08 2.19
C ALA A 117 4.24 17.16 0.65
N GLN A 118 4.05 18.35 0.08
CA GLN A 118 4.06 18.61 -1.37
C GLN A 118 5.46 18.75 -1.97
N ASP A 119 6.50 18.88 -1.13
CA ASP A 119 7.90 19.01 -1.54
C ASP A 119 8.69 17.69 -1.31
N ILE A 120 8.04 16.67 -0.75
CA ILE A 120 8.68 15.37 -0.46
C ILE A 120 8.84 14.60 -1.76
N LEU A 121 10.07 14.23 -2.07
CA LEU A 121 10.42 13.31 -3.14
C LEU A 121 10.14 11.87 -2.67
N PRO A 122 9.21 11.14 -3.31
CA PRO A 122 9.00 9.73 -3.02
C PRO A 122 10.24 8.90 -3.38
N VAL A 123 10.57 7.92 -2.54
CA VAL A 123 11.80 7.14 -2.69
C VAL A 123 11.50 5.65 -2.70
N LYS A 124 11.96 4.94 -3.74
CA LYS A 124 11.97 3.49 -3.73
C LYS A 124 13.05 2.93 -2.79
N LEU A 125 12.64 2.20 -1.77
CA LEU A 125 13.53 1.58 -0.79
C LEU A 125 13.90 0.16 -1.21
N GLU A 126 15.16 -0.23 -1.00
CA GLU A 126 15.68 -1.54 -1.42
C GLU A 126 15.09 -2.70 -0.60
N GLU A 127 14.68 -2.42 0.64
CA GLU A 127 14.08 -3.41 1.54
C GLU A 127 12.58 -3.64 1.29
N THR A 128 11.97 -2.86 0.40
CA THR A 128 10.55 -3.01 0.06
C THR A 128 10.39 -3.79 -1.24
N GLU A 129 9.62 -4.87 -1.18
CA GLU A 129 9.39 -5.76 -2.34
C GLU A 129 8.27 -5.25 -3.25
N ASP A 130 7.56 -4.19 -2.84
CA ASP A 130 6.51 -3.60 -3.65
C ASP A 130 7.02 -2.62 -4.73
N SER A 131 6.15 -1.95 -5.47
CA SER A 131 6.49 -0.88 -6.43
C SER A 131 6.32 0.50 -5.80
N ILE A 132 5.77 0.55 -4.59
CA ILE A 132 5.44 1.77 -3.88
C ILE A 132 6.73 2.49 -3.51
N SER A 133 6.81 3.78 -3.86
CA SER A 133 7.83 4.69 -3.37
C SER A 133 7.37 5.34 -2.07
N ASP A 134 8.24 5.31 -1.06
CA ASP A 134 7.97 5.82 0.28
C ASP A 134 8.23 7.33 0.35
N ARG A 135 7.27 8.10 0.87
CA ARG A 135 7.46 9.53 1.17
C ARG A 135 8.10 9.75 2.52
N VAL A 136 7.68 8.95 3.50
CA VAL A 136 8.24 8.99 4.85
C VAL A 136 8.58 7.57 5.30
N PHE A 137 9.77 7.38 5.84
CA PHE A 137 10.30 6.05 6.16
C PHE A 137 11.20 6.05 7.40
N CYS A 138 11.42 4.87 7.96
CA CYS A 138 12.48 4.65 8.95
C CYS A 138 13.83 4.46 8.24
N LEU A 139 14.93 5.01 8.80
CA LEU A 139 16.28 4.72 8.29
C LEU A 139 16.61 3.22 8.36
N SER A 140 17.46 2.73 7.46
CA SER A 140 17.97 1.36 7.52
C SER A 140 19.09 1.24 8.54
N ILE A 141 19.44 0.00 8.92
CA ILE A 141 20.59 -0.23 9.78
C ILE A 141 21.89 0.27 9.13
N ASP A 142 22.03 0.17 7.82
CA ASP A 142 23.23 0.60 7.11
C ASP A 142 23.34 2.12 7.06
N GLU A 143 22.22 2.81 6.87
CA GLU A 143 22.15 4.28 7.02
C GLU A 143 22.48 4.71 8.45
N VAL A 144 21.90 4.07 9.46
CA VAL A 144 22.19 4.36 10.87
C VAL A 144 23.66 4.11 11.23
N LYS A 145 24.31 3.12 10.60
CA LYS A 145 25.73 2.79 10.80
C LYS A 145 26.67 3.69 10.00
N LYS A 146 26.20 4.38 8.97
CA LYS A 146 27.02 5.25 8.12
C LYS A 146 27.71 6.30 8.99
N ASN A 147 29.05 6.38 8.89
CA ASN A 147 29.85 7.25 9.75
C ASN A 147 29.43 8.73 9.67
N SER A 148 29.03 9.19 8.48
CA SER A 148 28.54 10.56 8.27
C SER A 148 27.24 10.86 8.99
N TYR A 149 26.39 9.87 9.27
CA TYR A 149 25.07 10.06 9.89
C TYR A 149 25.10 9.82 11.40
N LYS A 150 26.11 9.10 11.90
CA LYS A 150 26.20 8.60 13.28
C LYS A 150 25.92 9.68 14.34
N ALA A 151 26.43 10.90 14.16
CA ALA A 151 26.26 11.98 15.13
C ALA A 151 24.79 12.37 15.35
N ILE A 152 23.95 12.22 14.32
CA ILE A 152 22.53 12.59 14.34
C ILE A 152 21.67 11.33 14.51
N ALA A 153 21.91 10.28 13.71
CA ALA A 153 21.17 9.03 13.76
C ALA A 153 21.31 8.38 15.15
N ARG A 154 22.51 8.32 15.71
CA ARG A 154 22.77 7.64 17.00
C ARG A 154 22.99 8.63 18.15
N LYS A 155 22.41 9.84 18.03
CA LYS A 155 22.40 10.85 19.09
C LYS A 155 21.79 10.23 20.35
N THR A 156 22.39 10.51 21.51
CA THR A 156 21.84 10.04 22.79
C THR A 156 20.74 10.98 23.28
N TRP A 157 19.68 10.44 23.88
CA TRP A 157 18.60 11.23 24.45
C TRP A 157 18.13 10.66 25.80
N SER A 158 17.41 11.48 26.56
CA SER A 158 16.78 11.05 27.82
C SER A 158 15.38 10.51 27.51
N PRO A 159 15.13 9.20 27.63
CA PRO A 159 13.88 8.61 27.16
C PRO A 159 12.72 8.93 28.12
N GLN A 160 11.60 9.36 27.56
CA GLN A 160 10.30 9.30 28.21
C GLN A 160 9.60 7.96 27.87
N ARG A 161 8.46 7.66 28.49
CA ARG A 161 7.76 6.37 28.31
C ARG A 161 7.39 6.18 26.82
N GLY A 162 7.79 5.03 26.23
CA GLY A 162 7.57 4.75 24.80
C GLY A 162 8.61 5.34 23.83
N MET A 163 9.65 6.00 24.36
CA MET A 163 10.74 6.60 23.58
C MET A 163 12.10 5.99 23.92
N ARG A 164 12.17 4.74 24.43
CA ARG A 164 13.46 4.11 24.77
C ARG A 164 14.24 3.67 23.55
N TYR A 165 13.51 3.40 22.47
CA TYR A 165 14.03 2.90 21.22
C TYR A 165 13.31 3.57 20.06
N TYR A 166 13.94 3.58 18.89
CA TYR A 166 13.23 3.80 17.63
C TYR A 166 13.58 2.69 16.64
N TRP A 167 12.60 2.28 15.84
CA TRP A 167 12.77 1.24 14.84
C TRP A 167 13.60 1.70 13.63
N THR A 168 14.45 0.80 13.11
CA THR A 168 14.97 0.92 11.73
C THR A 168 14.09 0.09 10.81
N ARG A 169 14.16 0.31 9.50
CA ARG A 169 13.41 -0.51 8.52
C ARG A 169 14.03 -1.89 8.25
N SER A 170 15.16 -2.23 8.86
CA SER A 170 15.90 -3.46 8.54
C SER A 170 15.46 -4.64 9.39
N LYS A 171 15.03 -5.72 8.74
CA LYS A 171 14.74 -7.01 9.38
C LYS A 171 16.01 -7.65 9.95
N ARG A 172 15.86 -8.40 11.05
CA ARG A 172 16.94 -9.24 11.56
C ARG A 172 16.96 -10.57 10.82
N GLU A 173 18.09 -10.86 10.20
CA GLU A 173 18.32 -12.13 9.50
C GLU A 173 18.04 -13.35 10.39
N ASN A 174 17.58 -14.44 9.76
CA ASN A 174 17.27 -15.72 10.41
C ASN A 174 16.20 -15.63 11.52
N THR A 175 15.37 -14.58 11.50
CA THR A 175 14.19 -14.44 12.35
C THR A 175 13.01 -13.93 11.53
N ALA A 176 11.79 -14.37 11.86
CA ALA A 176 10.57 -13.94 11.17
C ALA A 176 9.86 -12.77 11.86
N ASN A 177 10.29 -12.37 13.07
CA ASN A 177 9.54 -11.42 13.90
C ASN A 177 10.42 -10.41 14.64
N GLN A 178 11.67 -10.22 14.22
CA GLN A 178 12.55 -9.22 14.81
C GLN A 178 13.09 -8.24 13.78
N ALA A 179 13.14 -6.97 14.16
CA ALA A 179 13.77 -5.90 13.39
C ALA A 179 14.85 -5.22 14.24
N TYR A 180 15.73 -4.47 13.59
CA TYR A 180 16.74 -3.67 14.26
C TYR A 180 16.14 -2.36 14.78
N MET A 181 16.68 -1.88 15.91
CA MET A 181 16.27 -0.63 16.55
C MET A 181 17.49 0.06 17.17
N VAL A 182 17.37 1.37 17.38
CA VAL A 182 18.39 2.17 18.06
C VAL A 182 17.88 2.54 19.45
N GLN A 183 18.73 2.33 20.44
CA GLN A 183 18.45 2.64 21.84
C GLN A 183 18.79 4.08 22.17
N TYR A 184 18.20 4.62 23.24
CA TYR A 184 18.42 5.97 23.74
C TYR A 184 19.89 6.35 24.01
N ASN A 185 20.75 5.36 24.20
CA ASN A 185 22.19 5.52 24.39
C ASN A 185 23.01 5.37 23.08
N GLY A 186 22.35 5.36 21.92
CA GLY A 186 22.95 5.24 20.60
C GLY A 186 23.43 3.83 20.22
N HIS A 187 23.16 2.80 21.02
CA HIS A 187 23.45 1.40 20.66
C HIS A 187 22.40 0.85 19.70
N ILE A 188 22.84 -0.04 18.80
CA ILE A 188 21.95 -0.76 17.89
C ILE A 188 21.67 -2.13 18.52
N ALA A 189 20.39 -2.49 18.59
CA ALA A 189 19.92 -3.78 19.06
C ALA A 189 18.85 -4.32 18.10
N SER A 190 18.35 -5.52 18.37
CA SER A 190 17.16 -6.06 17.71
C SER A 190 16.15 -6.50 18.76
N SER A 191 14.86 -6.42 18.45
CA SER A 191 13.80 -6.92 19.31
C SER A 191 12.61 -7.40 18.49
N ARG A 192 11.64 -8.04 19.16
CA ARG A 192 10.36 -8.42 18.56
C ARG A 192 9.64 -7.18 18.05
N VAL A 193 9.13 -7.25 16.84
CA VAL A 193 8.44 -6.14 16.13
C VAL A 193 7.21 -5.61 16.87
N SER A 194 6.64 -6.40 17.78
CA SER A 194 5.50 -6.03 18.61
C SER A 194 5.86 -5.24 19.88
N LEU A 195 7.13 -4.91 20.11
CA LEU A 195 7.57 -4.14 21.28
C LEU A 195 7.03 -2.70 21.22
N SER A 196 6.14 -2.35 22.16
CA SER A 196 5.50 -1.02 22.27
C SER A 196 6.35 0.05 22.96
N GLU A 197 7.53 -0.30 23.47
CA GLU A 197 8.48 0.68 24.03
C GLU A 197 9.33 1.39 22.97
N ALA A 198 9.21 0.95 21.72
CA ALA A 198 9.91 1.50 20.58
C ALA A 198 8.96 2.36 19.75
N GLY A 199 9.38 3.59 19.49
CA GLY A 199 8.66 4.54 18.64
C GLY A 199 9.19 4.57 17.20
N LEU A 200 8.77 5.58 16.46
CA LEU A 200 9.23 5.86 15.10
C LEU A 200 10.08 7.12 15.09
N ARG A 201 11.12 7.12 14.25
CA ARG A 201 11.95 8.30 13.99
C ARG A 201 11.89 8.59 12.48
N PRO A 202 10.88 9.34 12.03
CA PRO A 202 10.62 9.51 10.60
C PRO A 202 11.78 10.18 9.87
N ALA A 203 12.01 9.74 8.64
CA ALA A 203 12.88 10.37 7.67
C ALA A 203 12.13 10.58 6.35
N PHE A 204 12.48 11.63 5.63
CA PHE A 204 11.93 11.91 4.29
C PHE A 204 13.00 12.57 3.44
N VAL A 205 12.76 12.62 2.13
CA VAL A 205 13.64 13.31 1.18
C VAL A 205 12.91 14.52 0.61
N LEU A 206 13.51 15.70 0.70
CA LEU A 206 13.01 16.86 -0.05
C LEU A 206 13.61 16.86 -1.45
N GLY A 207 12.74 17.05 -2.44
CA GLY A 207 13.16 17.19 -3.84
C GLY A 207 14.08 18.39 -4.03
N ARG A 208 14.99 18.29 -5.00
CA ARG A 208 15.72 19.46 -5.49
C ARG A 208 14.78 20.34 -6.31
N PRO A 209 15.12 21.63 -6.52
CA PRO A 209 14.42 22.44 -7.50
C PRO A 209 14.32 21.67 -8.83
N ASP A 210 13.12 21.67 -9.42
CA ASP A 210 12.78 20.99 -10.68
C ASP A 210 12.74 19.45 -10.65
N GLU A 211 12.93 18.79 -9.50
CA GLU A 211 12.62 17.37 -9.35
C GLU A 211 11.12 17.15 -9.39
N ASP A 212 10.70 16.10 -10.09
CA ASP A 212 9.32 15.63 -10.05
C ASP A 212 9.07 14.98 -8.69
N VAL A 213 8.40 15.74 -7.82
CA VAL A 213 7.98 15.29 -6.49
C VAL A 213 6.57 14.71 -6.50
N SER A 214 5.96 14.53 -7.68
CA SER A 214 4.68 13.85 -7.74
C SER A 214 4.87 12.42 -7.23
N GLN A 215 4.07 12.07 -6.22
CA GLN A 215 3.82 10.69 -5.91
C GLN A 215 2.64 10.29 -6.78
N GLY A 216 2.87 9.31 -7.64
CA GLY A 216 1.75 8.70 -8.33
C GLY A 216 0.84 7.96 -7.35
N LYS A 217 -0.31 7.50 -7.85
CA LYS A 217 -1.37 6.99 -6.98
C LYS A 217 -0.95 5.68 -6.32
N ILE A 218 -0.96 5.64 -5.00
CA ILE A 218 -0.68 4.41 -4.23
C ILE A 218 -1.99 3.86 -3.69
N TRP A 219 -2.20 2.57 -3.96
CA TRP A 219 -3.32 1.82 -3.43
C TRP A 219 -2.86 0.86 -2.34
N TYR A 220 -3.69 0.73 -1.32
CA TYR A 220 -3.51 -0.18 -0.21
C TYR A 220 -4.68 -1.14 -0.13
N GLU A 221 -4.46 -2.28 0.52
CA GLU A 221 -5.53 -3.23 0.78
C GLU A 221 -6.68 -2.56 1.56
N GLY A 222 -7.90 -2.74 1.06
CA GLY A 222 -9.10 -2.15 1.65
C GLY A 222 -9.52 -0.82 1.01
N ASP A 223 -8.64 -0.15 0.25
CA ASP A 223 -9.02 1.03 -0.54
C ASP A 223 -10.15 0.68 -1.51
N THR A 224 -11.02 1.63 -1.79
CA THR A 224 -12.21 1.40 -2.63
C THR A 224 -12.28 2.35 -3.82
N GLN A 225 -12.87 1.86 -4.91
CA GLN A 225 -13.13 2.61 -6.12
C GLN A 225 -14.50 2.25 -6.68
N GLU A 226 -15.22 3.25 -7.19
CA GLU A 226 -16.48 3.05 -7.92
C GLU A 226 -16.16 2.88 -9.41
N ARG A 227 -16.88 1.96 -10.08
CA ARG A 227 -16.83 1.78 -11.53
C ARG A 227 -18.23 1.53 -12.08
N GLU A 228 -18.51 2.13 -13.22
CA GLU A 228 -19.75 1.92 -13.96
C GLU A 228 -19.60 0.76 -14.94
N ILE A 229 -20.53 -0.19 -14.89
CA ILE A 229 -20.62 -1.33 -15.80
C ILE A 229 -22.05 -1.38 -16.32
N HIS A 230 -22.24 -1.11 -17.63
CA HIS A 230 -23.55 -1.13 -18.30
C HIS A 230 -24.61 -0.26 -17.59
N GLY A 231 -24.29 1.01 -17.28
CA GLY A 231 -25.26 1.93 -16.67
C GLY A 231 -25.46 1.77 -15.16
N LYS A 232 -24.68 0.90 -14.51
CA LYS A 232 -24.80 0.57 -13.08
C LYS A 232 -23.47 0.74 -12.38
N ASN A 233 -23.47 1.43 -11.25
CA ASN A 233 -22.28 1.61 -10.43
C ASN A 233 -22.06 0.43 -9.49
N TYR A 234 -20.81 0.01 -9.41
CA TYR A 234 -20.36 -1.03 -8.51
C TYR A 234 -19.13 -0.55 -7.74
N MET A 235 -19.10 -0.85 -6.44
CA MET A 235 -17.94 -0.64 -5.61
C MET A 235 -16.95 -1.80 -5.76
N PHE A 236 -15.69 -1.47 -5.91
CA PHE A 236 -14.57 -2.39 -5.93
C PHE A 236 -13.62 -2.07 -4.79
N ARG A 237 -12.92 -3.10 -4.32
CA ARG A 237 -12.00 -3.01 -3.20
C ARG A 237 -10.65 -3.62 -3.54
N CYS A 238 -9.58 -2.90 -3.20
CA CYS A 238 -8.23 -3.40 -3.33
C CYS A 238 -8.04 -4.63 -2.43
N ILE A 239 -7.71 -5.76 -3.05
CA ILE A 239 -7.41 -7.01 -2.34
C ILE A 239 -5.94 -7.42 -2.43
N ASP A 240 -5.19 -6.81 -3.35
CA ASP A 240 -3.76 -7.04 -3.53
C ASP A 240 -3.13 -5.77 -4.15
N PRO A 241 -2.42 -4.94 -3.37
CA PRO A 241 -1.77 -3.74 -3.90
C PRO A 241 -0.56 -4.06 -4.79
N ASN A 242 -0.15 -5.33 -4.91
CA ASN A 242 1.10 -5.73 -5.55
C ASN A 242 0.86 -6.86 -6.56
N TYR A 243 -0.23 -6.74 -7.32
CA TYR A 243 -0.72 -7.80 -8.17
C TYR A 243 0.22 -8.08 -9.36
N CYS A 244 0.48 -9.38 -9.56
CA CYS A 244 1.15 -9.92 -10.74
C CYS A 244 0.13 -10.63 -11.64
N ASP A 245 0.10 -10.22 -12.91
CA ASP A 245 -0.79 -10.75 -13.93
C ASP A 245 -0.42 -12.18 -14.38
N ALA A 246 -1.17 -12.74 -15.34
CA ALA A 246 -0.92 -14.09 -15.83
C ALA A 246 0.38 -14.22 -16.66
N GLY A 247 0.95 -13.11 -17.13
CA GLY A 247 2.27 -13.06 -17.76
C GLY A 247 3.43 -13.05 -16.76
N GLY A 248 3.13 -12.85 -15.48
CA GLY A 248 4.13 -12.64 -14.43
C GLY A 248 4.62 -11.20 -14.38
N ASN A 249 3.95 -10.28 -15.08
CA ASN A 249 4.23 -8.86 -14.99
C ASN A 249 3.56 -8.32 -13.74
N ARG A 250 4.24 -7.41 -13.05
CA ARG A 250 3.62 -6.60 -12.00
C ARG A 250 2.89 -5.44 -12.66
N VAL A 251 1.58 -5.34 -12.46
CA VAL A 251 0.72 -4.44 -13.24
C VAL A 251 0.08 -3.34 -12.39
N GLY A 252 -0.10 -3.56 -11.08
CA GLY A 252 -0.64 -2.55 -10.16
C GLY A 252 -1.41 -3.17 -8.99
N ALA A 253 -2.45 -2.49 -8.53
CA ALA A 253 -3.32 -2.97 -7.46
C ALA A 253 -4.56 -3.68 -8.00
N LEU A 254 -4.83 -4.90 -7.55
CA LEU A 254 -6.02 -5.67 -7.92
C LEU A 254 -7.23 -5.26 -7.09
N PHE A 255 -8.26 -4.79 -7.77
CA PHE A 255 -9.55 -4.40 -7.21
C PHE A 255 -10.61 -5.45 -7.52
N LEU A 256 -11.28 -5.97 -6.49
CA LEU A 256 -12.36 -6.96 -6.59
C LEU A 256 -13.71 -6.32 -6.29
N CYS A 257 -14.73 -6.60 -7.12
CA CYS A 257 -16.07 -6.09 -6.91
C CYS A 257 -16.62 -6.57 -5.55
N ASP A 258 -17.20 -5.64 -4.77
CA ASP A 258 -17.77 -5.94 -3.45
C ASP A 258 -19.10 -6.71 -3.55
N SER A 259 -19.70 -6.80 -4.74
CA SER A 259 -20.98 -7.47 -4.99
C SER A 259 -20.87 -8.50 -6.11
N ILE A 260 -21.88 -9.37 -6.21
CA ILE A 260 -22.02 -10.32 -7.32
C ILE A 260 -22.98 -9.71 -8.34
N ILE A 261 -22.51 -9.53 -9.58
CA ILE A 261 -23.32 -9.15 -10.72
C ILE A 261 -24.07 -10.37 -11.21
N GLY A 262 -25.36 -10.20 -11.49
CA GLY A 262 -26.24 -11.31 -11.75
C GLY A 262 -26.01 -12.08 -13.04
N GLY A 263 -26.15 -13.40 -13.00
CA GLY A 263 -26.14 -14.28 -14.19
C GLY A 263 -27.29 -14.05 -15.17
N ASN A 264 -28.29 -13.24 -14.79
CA ASN A 264 -29.33 -12.73 -15.69
C ASN A 264 -28.86 -11.53 -16.52
N GLU A 265 -27.82 -10.82 -16.08
CA GLU A 265 -27.18 -9.75 -16.85
C GLU A 265 -26.26 -10.38 -17.91
N CYS A 266 -25.41 -11.32 -17.49
CA CYS A 266 -24.52 -12.06 -18.39
C CYS A 266 -24.14 -13.44 -17.80
N VAL A 267 -24.08 -14.46 -18.66
CA VAL A 267 -23.56 -15.80 -18.33
C VAL A 267 -22.15 -15.97 -18.90
N PHE A 268 -21.41 -17.00 -18.50
CA PHE A 268 -20.05 -17.21 -19.00
C PHE A 268 -20.01 -17.30 -20.54
N ASP A 269 -20.79 -18.24 -21.09
CA ASP A 269 -20.92 -18.48 -22.52
C ASP A 269 -22.16 -19.36 -22.79
N LYS A 270 -22.54 -19.52 -24.05
CA LYS A 270 -23.59 -20.47 -24.46
C LYS A 270 -23.10 -21.91 -24.41
N ASN A 271 -21.93 -22.21 -25.00
CA ASN A 271 -21.53 -23.59 -25.30
C ASN A 271 -20.01 -23.84 -25.22
N HIS A 272 -19.17 -22.89 -24.82
CA HIS A 272 -17.74 -23.15 -24.66
C HIS A 272 -17.11 -22.45 -23.45
N ASN A 273 -16.03 -23.02 -22.92
CA ASN A 273 -15.35 -22.52 -21.72
C ASN A 273 -14.07 -21.69 -22.01
N ASN A 274 -13.84 -21.29 -23.25
CA ASN A 274 -12.66 -20.52 -23.62
C ASN A 274 -12.82 -19.04 -23.22
N TRP A 275 -12.07 -18.57 -22.23
CA TRP A 275 -12.05 -17.17 -21.79
C TRP A 275 -11.80 -16.18 -22.92
N GLY A 276 -10.82 -16.43 -23.80
CA GLY A 276 -10.44 -15.46 -24.82
C GLY A 276 -11.54 -15.17 -25.85
N ALA A 277 -12.49 -16.10 -26.00
CA ALA A 277 -13.63 -15.97 -26.90
C ALA A 277 -14.98 -15.81 -26.18
N SER A 278 -15.00 -15.81 -24.85
CA SER A 278 -16.26 -15.88 -24.08
C SER A 278 -17.11 -14.64 -24.23
N ASP A 279 -18.42 -14.84 -24.26
CA ASP A 279 -19.38 -13.74 -24.27
C ASP A 279 -19.30 -12.90 -22.99
N LEU A 280 -18.98 -13.53 -21.84
CA LEU A 280 -18.71 -12.81 -20.59
C LEU A 280 -17.52 -11.85 -20.68
N ARG A 281 -16.40 -12.28 -21.27
CA ARG A 281 -15.22 -11.43 -21.42
C ARG A 281 -15.54 -10.20 -22.28
N LYS A 282 -16.26 -10.41 -23.39
CA LYS A 282 -16.72 -9.32 -24.26
C LYS A 282 -17.61 -8.37 -23.48
N TRP A 283 -18.65 -8.88 -22.81
CA TRP A 283 -19.58 -8.07 -22.03
C TRP A 283 -18.88 -7.23 -20.95
N LEU A 284 -17.86 -7.77 -20.28
CA LEU A 284 -17.09 -7.05 -19.26
C LEU A 284 -16.24 -5.91 -19.82
N ASN A 285 -15.82 -5.98 -21.08
CA ASN A 285 -14.89 -5.01 -21.67
C ASN A 285 -15.53 -4.12 -22.76
N GLU A 286 -16.68 -4.52 -23.29
CA GLU A 286 -17.54 -3.69 -24.13
C GLU A 286 -18.24 -2.65 -23.26
N GLU A 287 -18.22 -1.39 -23.72
CA GLU A 287 -18.92 -0.28 -23.05
C GLU A 287 -18.45 -0.03 -21.59
N LEU A 288 -17.20 -0.38 -21.26
CA LEU A 288 -16.55 0.12 -20.04
C LEU A 288 -16.39 1.63 -20.14
N GLU A 289 -17.20 2.35 -19.36
CA GLU A 289 -17.04 3.78 -19.15
C GLU A 289 -15.88 4.03 -18.20
N ASP A 290 -15.17 5.14 -18.41
CA ASP A 290 -14.05 5.58 -17.57
C ASP A 290 -12.97 4.51 -17.31
N THR A 291 -12.12 4.31 -18.31
CA THR A 291 -10.94 3.43 -18.19
C THR A 291 -9.71 4.15 -17.68
N GLU A 292 -9.82 5.40 -17.20
CA GLU A 292 -8.69 6.11 -16.62
C GLU A 292 -8.19 5.35 -15.39
N GLU A 293 -6.87 5.34 -15.19
CA GLU A 293 -6.20 4.63 -14.11
C GLU A 293 -6.41 3.10 -14.09
N ILE A 294 -6.99 2.48 -15.12
CA ILE A 294 -7.09 1.02 -15.26
C ILE A 294 -5.99 0.49 -16.19
N ALA A 295 -5.15 -0.38 -15.66
CA ALA A 295 -4.06 -1.01 -16.38
C ALA A 295 -4.56 -2.13 -17.32
N ASP A 296 -3.95 -2.23 -18.51
CA ASP A 296 -4.12 -3.38 -19.38
C ASP A 296 -3.42 -4.59 -18.76
N THR A 297 -4.17 -5.66 -18.52
CA THR A 297 -3.71 -6.80 -17.72
C THR A 297 -3.68 -8.07 -18.55
N VAL A 298 -2.58 -8.82 -18.53
CA VAL A 298 -2.53 -10.13 -19.22
C VAL A 298 -3.42 -11.14 -18.49
N THR A 299 -4.51 -11.55 -19.15
CA THR A 299 -5.51 -12.49 -18.63
C THR A 299 -5.52 -13.82 -19.38
N THR A 300 -4.42 -14.13 -20.06
CA THR A 300 -4.27 -15.38 -20.80
C THR A 300 -4.36 -16.60 -19.88
N VAL A 301 -5.17 -17.58 -20.25
CA VAL A 301 -5.36 -18.80 -19.45
C VAL A 301 -4.45 -19.91 -19.96
N GLY A 302 -3.27 -20.06 -19.35
CA GLY A 302 -2.26 -21.06 -19.75
C GLY A 302 -2.51 -22.50 -19.29
N TYR A 303 -3.51 -22.72 -18.42
CA TYR A 303 -3.74 -24.02 -17.79
C TYR A 303 -5.23 -24.37 -17.67
N THR A 304 -5.54 -25.66 -17.75
CA THR A 304 -6.81 -26.27 -17.34
C THR A 304 -6.59 -27.05 -16.05
N TYR A 305 -7.66 -27.32 -15.31
CA TYR A 305 -7.60 -28.10 -14.07
C TYR A 305 -8.67 -29.19 -14.03
N ALA A 306 -8.35 -30.29 -13.36
CA ALA A 306 -9.33 -31.30 -12.98
C ALA A 306 -9.39 -31.40 -11.44
N GLY A 307 -10.59 -31.52 -10.88
CA GLY A 307 -10.82 -31.60 -9.44
C GLY A 307 -11.75 -30.49 -8.94
N LYS A 308 -12.02 -30.50 -7.64
CA LYS A 308 -12.82 -29.51 -6.92
C LYS A 308 -12.30 -29.37 -5.48
N SER A 309 -12.49 -28.21 -4.86
CA SER A 309 -12.14 -28.03 -3.45
C SER A 309 -13.18 -28.63 -2.50
N SER A 310 -12.84 -28.65 -1.22
CA SER A 310 -13.80 -28.85 -0.14
C SER A 310 -14.46 -27.52 0.22
N ASP A 311 -15.60 -27.59 0.91
CA ASP A 311 -16.44 -26.47 1.36
C ASP A 311 -15.59 -25.55 2.23
N TYR A 312 -15.51 -24.27 1.85
CA TYR A 312 -14.76 -23.22 2.55
C TYR A 312 -13.28 -23.56 2.83
N LEU A 313 -12.74 -24.60 2.18
CA LEU A 313 -11.40 -25.11 2.36
C LEU A 313 -10.77 -25.28 0.97
N VAL A 314 -10.31 -24.15 0.45
CA VAL A 314 -9.70 -24.05 -0.87
C VAL A 314 -8.20 -24.32 -0.74
N SER A 315 -7.69 -25.35 -1.42
CA SER A 315 -6.25 -25.67 -1.44
C SER A 315 -5.81 -26.26 -2.78
N ASP A 316 -4.61 -25.90 -3.22
CA ASP A 316 -4.06 -26.28 -4.53
C ASP A 316 -3.91 -27.79 -4.73
N ARG A 317 -3.62 -28.54 -3.64
CA ARG A 317 -3.43 -30.00 -3.66
C ARG A 317 -4.65 -30.80 -4.14
N LYS A 318 -5.81 -30.14 -4.32
CA LYS A 318 -7.05 -30.74 -4.80
C LYS A 318 -7.20 -30.68 -6.33
N PHE A 319 -6.33 -29.97 -7.03
CA PHE A 319 -6.45 -29.73 -8.45
C PHE A 319 -5.28 -30.32 -9.24
N THR A 320 -5.60 -31.00 -10.34
CA THR A 320 -4.60 -31.51 -11.29
C THR A 320 -4.44 -30.50 -12.42
N LYS A 321 -3.34 -29.75 -12.39
CA LYS A 321 -2.97 -28.73 -13.39
C LYS A 321 -2.51 -29.37 -14.70
N ARG A 322 -2.99 -28.87 -15.83
CA ARG A 322 -2.57 -29.28 -17.18
C ARG A 322 -2.37 -28.07 -18.08
N ARG A 323 -1.23 -28.01 -18.76
CA ARG A 323 -0.93 -26.92 -19.70
C ARG A 323 -1.90 -26.99 -20.88
N GLN A 324 -2.36 -25.83 -21.31
CA GLN A 324 -3.10 -25.65 -22.55
C GLN A 324 -2.51 -24.48 -23.36
N THR A 325 -2.79 -24.48 -24.64
CA THR A 325 -2.46 -23.35 -25.52
C THR A 325 -3.69 -22.49 -25.67
N SER A 326 -3.60 -21.25 -25.24
CA SER A 326 -4.65 -20.24 -25.40
C SER A 326 -4.09 -19.05 -26.16
N ALA A 327 -4.95 -18.34 -26.89
CA ALA A 327 -4.56 -17.06 -27.49
C ALA A 327 -4.17 -16.07 -26.40
N SER A 328 -3.17 -15.23 -26.69
CA SER A 328 -2.81 -14.13 -25.79
C SER A 328 -3.98 -13.16 -25.72
N VAL A 329 -4.41 -12.85 -24.51
CA VAL A 329 -5.47 -11.87 -24.24
C VAL A 329 -5.05 -10.96 -23.09
N GLU A 330 -5.44 -9.70 -23.25
CA GLU A 330 -5.34 -8.63 -22.28
C GLU A 330 -6.73 -8.04 -22.06
N ASP A 331 -7.05 -7.70 -20.82
CA ASP A 331 -8.35 -7.15 -20.42
C ASP A 331 -8.16 -6.02 -19.41
N LYS A 332 -9.15 -5.11 -19.36
CA LYS A 332 -9.27 -4.10 -18.29
C LYS A 332 -10.12 -4.61 -17.14
N MET A 333 -11.22 -5.31 -17.46
CA MET A 333 -12.03 -6.03 -16.49
C MET A 333 -12.08 -7.53 -16.81
N PHE A 334 -11.93 -8.35 -15.78
CA PHE A 334 -11.85 -9.80 -15.94
C PHE A 334 -12.39 -10.55 -14.73
N CYS A 335 -12.50 -11.88 -14.85
CA CYS A 335 -12.77 -12.75 -13.71
C CYS A 335 -11.47 -13.33 -13.18
N LEU A 336 -11.37 -13.56 -11.86
CA LEU A 336 -10.24 -14.30 -11.29
C LEU A 336 -10.08 -15.65 -11.98
N SER A 337 -8.84 -16.09 -12.13
CA SER A 337 -8.48 -17.46 -12.48
C SER A 337 -8.63 -18.36 -11.25
N LEU A 338 -8.57 -19.68 -11.46
CA LEU A 338 -8.49 -20.65 -10.38
C LEU A 338 -7.30 -20.35 -9.47
N GLU A 339 -6.12 -20.06 -10.01
CA GLU A 339 -4.91 -19.80 -9.23
C GLU A 339 -5.03 -18.54 -8.36
N GLU A 340 -5.65 -17.48 -8.90
CA GLU A 340 -5.93 -16.28 -8.13
C GLU A 340 -7.00 -16.53 -7.07
N ALA A 341 -8.04 -17.31 -7.38
CA ALA A 341 -9.03 -17.70 -6.38
C ALA A 341 -8.42 -18.54 -5.24
N LEU A 342 -7.44 -19.39 -5.54
CA LEU A 342 -6.65 -20.11 -4.52
C LEU A 342 -5.83 -19.13 -3.68
N ARG A 343 -5.17 -18.15 -4.31
CA ARG A 343 -4.32 -17.15 -3.66
C ARG A 343 -5.12 -16.24 -2.72
N TYR A 344 -6.30 -15.81 -3.15
CA TYR A 344 -7.18 -14.89 -2.43
C TYR A 344 -8.36 -15.61 -1.76
N ALA A 345 -8.18 -16.85 -1.33
CA ALA A 345 -9.24 -17.70 -0.79
C ALA A 345 -10.01 -17.05 0.38
N ASN A 346 -9.32 -16.25 1.21
CA ASN A 346 -9.89 -15.51 2.35
C ASN A 346 -10.69 -14.25 1.95
N ARG A 347 -10.82 -13.94 0.65
CA ARG A 347 -11.59 -12.78 0.15
C ARG A 347 -12.81 -13.18 -0.68
N LEU A 348 -12.91 -14.46 -1.07
CA LEU A 348 -13.92 -14.93 -2.02
C LEU A 348 -15.37 -14.70 -1.56
N TRP A 349 -15.63 -14.75 -0.26
CA TRP A 349 -16.97 -14.57 0.30
C TRP A 349 -17.12 -13.37 1.24
N LYS A 350 -16.18 -12.43 1.18
CA LYS A 350 -16.29 -11.12 1.84
C LYS A 350 -16.95 -10.14 0.87
N LEU A 351 -18.28 -10.05 0.93
CA LEU A 351 -19.10 -9.12 0.13
C LEU A 351 -19.41 -7.85 0.91
N ASN A 352 -19.66 -6.75 0.20
CA ASN A 352 -20.05 -5.44 0.75
C ASN A 352 -19.13 -4.97 1.89
N GLY A 353 -17.84 -5.30 1.78
CA GLY A 353 -16.83 -4.93 2.76
C GLY A 353 -16.86 -5.59 4.12
N SER A 354 -17.50 -6.76 4.22
CA SER A 354 -17.48 -7.53 5.46
C SER A 354 -16.10 -8.06 5.82
N GLU A 355 -15.77 -8.04 7.11
CA GLU A 355 -14.56 -8.66 7.65
C GLU A 355 -14.65 -10.19 7.71
N SER A 356 -15.87 -10.74 7.68
CA SER A 356 -16.15 -12.18 7.69
C SER A 356 -16.90 -12.63 6.44
N ASP A 357 -16.79 -13.92 6.12
CA ASP A 357 -17.53 -14.52 5.02
C ASP A 357 -19.04 -14.37 5.23
N ASN A 358 -19.75 -13.90 4.21
CA ASN A 358 -21.16 -13.53 4.27
C ASN A 358 -21.95 -13.97 3.04
N PHE A 359 -21.80 -15.23 2.64
CA PHE A 359 -22.46 -15.85 1.47
C PHE A 359 -23.99 -15.64 1.40
N ASN A 360 -24.66 -15.50 2.55
CA ASN A 360 -26.10 -15.20 2.61
C ASN A 360 -26.48 -13.86 1.95
N LEU A 361 -25.51 -12.97 1.71
CA LEU A 361 -25.69 -11.68 1.05
C LEU A 361 -25.46 -11.71 -0.46
N ALA A 362 -25.30 -12.89 -1.07
CA ALA A 362 -25.09 -13.07 -2.52
C ALA A 362 -26.29 -12.63 -3.41
N GLY A 363 -27.37 -12.11 -2.83
CA GLY A 363 -28.55 -11.66 -3.56
C GLY A 363 -29.29 -12.80 -4.27
N SER A 364 -29.90 -12.54 -5.42
CA SER A 364 -30.64 -13.52 -6.24
C SER A 364 -29.76 -14.54 -6.97
N HIS A 365 -28.43 -14.41 -6.89
CA HIS A 365 -27.45 -15.21 -7.63
C HIS A 365 -26.72 -16.15 -6.70
N THR A 366 -27.54 -16.97 -6.04
CA THR A 366 -27.19 -17.74 -4.86
C THR A 366 -26.36 -18.99 -5.15
N MET A 367 -25.93 -19.24 -6.39
CA MET A 367 -25.13 -20.44 -6.69
C MET A 367 -23.62 -20.17 -6.78
N GLY A 368 -23.19 -18.91 -6.90
CA GLY A 368 -21.77 -18.57 -6.98
C GLY A 368 -21.44 -17.51 -8.02
N TYR A 369 -20.16 -17.41 -8.36
CA TYR A 369 -19.68 -16.57 -9.46
C TYR A 369 -18.56 -17.22 -10.27
N TRP A 370 -18.47 -16.85 -11.55
CA TRP A 370 -17.53 -17.46 -12.50
C TRP A 370 -16.07 -17.11 -12.24
N LEU A 371 -15.19 -18.08 -12.50
CA LEU A 371 -13.75 -17.89 -12.72
C LEU A 371 -13.47 -18.00 -14.22
N ARG A 372 -12.36 -17.42 -14.70
CA ARG A 372 -11.97 -17.52 -16.13
C ARG A 372 -11.31 -18.85 -16.53
N THR A 373 -11.16 -19.78 -15.58
CA THR A 373 -10.39 -21.02 -15.82
C THR A 373 -11.28 -22.17 -16.28
N PRO A 374 -11.02 -22.77 -17.45
CA PRO A 374 -11.77 -23.92 -17.94
C PRO A 374 -11.41 -25.22 -17.20
N ALA A 375 -12.40 -26.12 -17.10
CA ALA A 375 -12.18 -27.47 -16.62
C ALA A 375 -11.47 -28.33 -17.68
N ALA A 376 -10.62 -29.27 -17.23
CA ALA A 376 -9.85 -30.10 -18.13
C ALA A 376 -10.72 -31.16 -18.83
N ARG A 377 -10.55 -31.27 -20.16
CA ARG A 377 -11.21 -32.26 -21.04
C ARG A 377 -12.73 -32.14 -21.17
N ASP A 378 -13.32 -31.06 -20.68
CA ASP A 378 -14.72 -30.74 -20.89
C ASP A 378 -14.79 -29.38 -21.59
N GLY A 379 -15.44 -29.30 -22.74
CA GLY A 379 -15.52 -28.07 -23.54
C GLY A 379 -16.51 -27.05 -22.98
N ASN A 380 -17.40 -27.47 -22.06
CA ASN A 380 -18.55 -26.69 -21.62
C ASN A 380 -18.55 -26.45 -20.11
N LEU A 381 -17.52 -26.90 -19.40
CA LEU A 381 -17.36 -26.66 -17.97
C LEU A 381 -16.28 -25.61 -17.69
N CYS A 382 -16.64 -24.62 -16.90
CA CYS A 382 -15.73 -23.60 -16.39
C CYS A 382 -15.75 -23.61 -14.86
N TYR A 383 -14.66 -23.22 -14.22
CA TYR A 383 -14.63 -23.15 -12.77
C TYR A 383 -15.46 -21.96 -12.26
N ALA A 384 -16.15 -22.17 -11.14
CA ALA A 384 -16.85 -21.15 -10.39
C ALA A 384 -16.50 -21.27 -8.90
N VAL A 385 -16.61 -20.15 -8.19
CA VAL A 385 -16.71 -20.15 -6.72
C VAL A 385 -18.18 -20.35 -6.38
N THR A 386 -18.52 -21.50 -5.82
CA THR A 386 -19.91 -21.87 -5.52
C THR A 386 -20.32 -21.40 -4.13
N TYR A 387 -21.63 -21.23 -3.93
CA TYR A 387 -22.24 -20.69 -2.69
C TYR A 387 -21.88 -21.42 -1.40
N ASP A 388 -21.49 -22.69 -1.50
CA ASP A 388 -21.00 -23.53 -0.41
C ASP A 388 -19.49 -23.38 -0.19
N GLY A 389 -18.88 -22.32 -0.74
CA GLY A 389 -17.48 -21.99 -0.55
C GLY A 389 -16.51 -22.86 -1.35
N ARG A 390 -16.98 -23.65 -2.33
CA ARG A 390 -16.11 -24.50 -3.15
C ARG A 390 -15.62 -23.77 -4.39
N VAL A 391 -14.50 -24.23 -4.93
CA VAL A 391 -14.08 -23.99 -6.31
C VAL A 391 -14.33 -25.27 -7.08
N ALA A 392 -15.31 -25.25 -7.99
CA ALA A 392 -15.80 -26.42 -8.70
C ALA A 392 -16.16 -26.12 -10.16
N PRO A 393 -16.09 -27.11 -11.07
CA PRO A 393 -16.48 -26.94 -12.45
C PRO A 393 -18.02 -26.95 -12.60
N GLU A 394 -18.56 -25.99 -13.34
CA GLU A 394 -19.98 -25.77 -13.56
C GLU A 394 -20.28 -25.52 -15.06
N GLN A 395 -21.51 -25.77 -15.49
CA GLN A 395 -21.93 -25.58 -16.90
C GLN A 395 -21.94 -24.10 -17.28
N VAL A 396 -21.22 -23.72 -18.34
CA VAL A 396 -21.00 -22.31 -18.74
C VAL A 396 -22.29 -21.50 -18.97
N ASN A 397 -23.40 -22.16 -19.28
CA ASN A 397 -24.70 -21.53 -19.50
C ASN A 397 -25.58 -21.41 -18.24
N ASN A 398 -25.05 -21.74 -17.05
CA ASN A 398 -25.79 -21.69 -15.80
C ASN A 398 -26.04 -20.24 -15.34
N ASN A 399 -27.25 -19.74 -15.60
CA ASN A 399 -27.68 -18.37 -15.25
C ASN A 399 -27.89 -18.11 -13.74
N LYS A 400 -27.76 -19.14 -12.89
CA LYS A 400 -27.79 -18.98 -11.42
C LYS A 400 -26.42 -18.61 -10.84
N ILE A 401 -25.37 -18.71 -11.64
CA ILE A 401 -24.01 -18.29 -11.29
C ILE A 401 -23.78 -16.90 -11.88
N GLY A 402 -23.43 -15.97 -11.02
CA GLY A 402 -23.14 -14.59 -11.38
C GLY A 402 -21.67 -14.36 -11.73
N ILE A 403 -21.25 -13.11 -11.61
CA ILE A 403 -19.92 -12.63 -11.95
C ILE A 403 -19.43 -11.75 -10.81
N ARG A 404 -18.17 -11.89 -10.43
CA ARG A 404 -17.50 -11.01 -9.48
C ARG A 404 -16.25 -10.45 -10.14
N PRO A 405 -16.39 -9.40 -10.96
CA PRO A 405 -15.30 -8.93 -11.79
C PRO A 405 -14.19 -8.29 -10.95
N VAL A 406 -13.02 -8.21 -11.56
CA VAL A 406 -11.84 -7.51 -11.06
C VAL A 406 -11.27 -6.59 -12.12
N PHE A 407 -10.55 -5.55 -11.69
CA PHE A 407 -9.68 -4.74 -12.53
C PHE A 407 -8.36 -4.46 -11.82
N VAL A 408 -7.35 -4.00 -12.55
CA VAL A 408 -6.07 -3.57 -11.97
C VAL A 408 -5.95 -2.06 -12.08
N ALA A 409 -5.83 -1.38 -10.94
CA ALA A 409 -5.55 0.04 -10.91
C ALA A 409 -4.05 0.28 -11.09
N ILE A 410 -3.69 1.29 -11.89
CA ILE A 410 -2.30 1.72 -12.07
C ILE A 410 -1.73 2.12 -10.70
N GLN A 411 -0.47 1.73 -10.48
CA GLN A 411 0.28 2.01 -9.28
C GLN A 411 1.65 2.56 -9.66
N GLU A 412 1.98 3.74 -9.12
CA GLU A 412 3.12 4.56 -9.53
C GLU A 412 4.10 4.83 -8.39
#